data_AF-A0A381YM29-F1
#
_entry.id   AF-A0A381YM29-F1
#
_cell.length_a   1.000
_cell.length_b   1.000
_cell.length_c   1.000
_cell.angle_alpha   90.00
_cell.angle_beta   90.00
_cell.angle_gamma   90.00
#
_symmetry.space_group_name_H-M   'P 1'
#
loop_
_entity.id
_entity.type
_entity.pdbx_description
1 polymer ?
#
loop_
_entity_poly.entity_id
_entity_poly.type
_entity_poly.pdbx_seq_one_letter_code
_entity_poly.pdbx_strand_id
1 'polypeptide(L)'
;MALEFRLHSKDIHQNFIASDELSNEIFNAVEQSRIEAQGSKIFKGIKSNIVKKHRYDLKKNNKTNKKINIADAFRYVSYSELLEIDLGENYLTYKKIIQQKLGKKYGSFFKKLKNHINDQEKFALNMKDILVELGLFDLKNNINSPQENSLEDKTNENSNDKNIDNNKTE
;
A
#
# COMPACT_ATOMS: atom_id res chain seq x y z
N MET A 1 17.17 6.01 -0.24
CA MET A 1 18.16 5.15 -0.97
C MET A 1 18.18 5.46 -2.47
N ALA A 2 19.22 5.08 -3.23
CA ALA A 2 19.25 5.31 -4.69
C ALA A 2 18.05 4.68 -5.45
N LEU A 3 17.56 3.52 -4.99
CA LEU A 3 16.37 2.88 -5.57
C LEU A 3 15.11 3.70 -5.37
N GLU A 4 14.97 4.34 -4.21
CA GLU A 4 13.83 5.17 -3.85
C GLU A 4 13.72 6.36 -4.80
N PHE A 5 14.82 7.06 -5.09
CA PHE A 5 14.84 8.14 -6.08
C PHE A 5 14.33 7.72 -7.46
N ARG A 6 14.50 6.44 -7.85
CA ARG A 6 14.10 5.94 -9.16
C ARG A 6 12.70 5.35 -9.19
N LEU A 7 12.27 4.72 -8.10
CA LEU A 7 11.11 3.81 -8.08
C LEU A 7 9.97 4.28 -7.19
N HIS A 8 10.13 5.43 -6.54
CA HIS A 8 9.18 5.97 -5.59
C HIS A 8 8.84 7.42 -5.91
N SER A 9 7.55 7.68 -6.08
CA SER A 9 6.97 9.01 -6.15
C SER A 9 6.52 9.44 -4.76
N LYS A 10 7.15 10.49 -4.22
CA LYS A 10 6.78 11.06 -2.92
C LYS A 10 5.38 11.64 -2.94
N ASP A 11 4.99 12.27 -4.04
CA ASP A 11 3.69 12.91 -4.18
C ASP A 11 2.56 11.87 -4.11
N ILE A 12 2.71 10.74 -4.81
CA ILE A 12 1.76 9.63 -4.73
C ILE A 12 1.74 9.09 -3.30
N HIS A 13 2.89 8.84 -2.69
CA HIS A 13 2.98 8.25 -1.34
C HIS A 13 2.26 9.08 -0.28
N GLN A 14 2.42 10.40 -0.33
CA GLN A 14 1.81 11.30 0.66
C GLN A 14 0.29 11.26 0.65
N ASN A 15 -0.34 10.92 -0.48
CA ASN A 15 -1.80 10.76 -0.57
C ASN A 15 -2.33 9.54 0.22
N PHE A 16 -1.44 8.61 0.62
CA PHE A 16 -1.81 7.39 1.34
C PHE A 16 -1.40 7.40 2.81
N ILE A 17 -0.71 8.44 3.27
CA ILE A 17 -0.40 8.60 4.69
C ILE A 17 -1.69 8.92 5.46
N ALA A 18 -1.88 8.22 6.58
CA ALA A 18 -3.02 8.37 7.48
C ALA A 18 -2.63 9.11 8.76
N SER A 19 -3.61 9.38 9.62
CA SER A 19 -3.35 9.86 10.99
C SER A 19 -2.81 8.76 11.91
N ASP A 20 -3.10 7.50 11.61
CA ASP A 20 -2.65 6.36 12.42
C ASP A 20 -1.19 5.99 12.15
N GLU A 21 -0.36 6.08 13.19
CA GLU A 21 1.09 5.86 13.11
C GLU A 21 1.42 4.41 12.71
N LEU A 22 0.69 3.42 13.25
CA LEU A 22 0.95 2.02 12.98
C LEU A 22 0.64 1.64 11.53
N SER A 23 -0.46 2.14 10.97
CA SER A 23 -0.80 2.03 9.56
C SER A 23 0.29 2.61 8.68
N ASN A 24 0.78 3.80 9.00
CA ASN A 24 1.86 4.43 8.26
C ASN A 24 3.14 3.60 8.34
N GLU A 25 3.47 3.05 9.51
CA GLU A 25 4.64 2.19 9.70
C GLU A 25 4.56 0.94 8.81
N ILE A 26 3.41 0.26 8.80
CA ILE A 26 3.18 -0.91 7.94
C ILE A 26 3.22 -0.52 6.47
N PHE A 27 2.53 0.55 6.09
CA PHE A 27 2.48 1.03 4.71
C PHE A 27 3.89 1.35 4.18
N ASN A 28 4.67 2.12 4.94
CA ASN A 28 6.05 2.46 4.61
C ASN A 28 6.94 1.21 4.49
N ALA A 29 6.76 0.24 5.38
CA ALA A 29 7.52 -1.00 5.38
C ALA A 29 7.24 -1.87 4.13
N VAL A 30 5.97 -1.92 3.70
CA VAL A 30 5.58 -2.65 2.49
C VAL A 30 5.98 -1.90 1.22
N GLU A 31 5.87 -0.57 1.21
CA GLU A 31 6.35 0.27 0.10
C GLU A 31 7.86 0.10 -0.10
N GLN A 32 8.64 0.08 0.99
CA GLN A 32 10.06 -0.20 0.92
C GLN A 32 10.35 -1.58 0.29
N SER A 33 9.50 -2.57 0.57
CA SER A 33 9.60 -3.91 -0.01
C SER A 33 9.27 -3.90 -1.51
N ARG A 34 8.31 -3.09 -1.96
CA ARG A 34 8.01 -2.87 -3.38
C ARG A 34 9.22 -2.28 -4.11
N ILE A 35 9.81 -1.21 -3.57
CA ILE A 35 10.99 -0.54 -4.13
C ILE A 35 12.16 -1.53 -4.25
N GLU A 36 12.45 -2.30 -3.19
CA GLU A 36 13.52 -3.30 -3.19
C GLU A 36 13.26 -4.45 -4.16
N ALA A 37 12.01 -4.91 -4.27
CA ALA A 37 11.62 -5.97 -5.19
C ALA A 37 11.72 -5.53 -6.65
N GLN A 38 11.24 -4.33 -6.98
CA GLN A 38 11.44 -3.74 -8.31
C GLN A 38 12.92 -3.52 -8.61
N GLY A 39 13.67 -2.94 -7.67
CA GLY A 39 15.11 -2.73 -7.81
C GLY A 39 15.87 -4.02 -8.08
N SER A 40 15.47 -5.11 -7.41
CA SER A 40 16.05 -6.45 -7.63
C SER A 40 15.76 -7.04 -9.02
N LYS A 41 14.64 -6.66 -9.65
CA LYS A 41 14.30 -7.07 -11.03
C LYS A 41 15.12 -6.28 -12.05
N ILE A 42 15.32 -4.98 -11.80
CA ILE A 42 16.06 -4.07 -12.70
C ILE A 42 17.56 -4.31 -12.61
N PHE A 43 18.10 -4.40 -11.39
CA PHE A 43 19.53 -4.50 -11.13
C PHE A 43 19.89 -5.88 -10.56
N LYS A 44 20.11 -6.87 -11.43
CA LYS A 44 20.38 -8.26 -11.02
C LYS A 44 21.49 -8.39 -9.97
N GLY A 45 22.51 -7.52 -10.02
CA GLY A 45 23.62 -7.49 -9.08
C GLY A 45 23.26 -7.12 -7.62
N ILE A 46 22.17 -6.39 -7.39
CA ILE A 46 21.80 -5.96 -6.03
C ILE A 46 20.86 -6.94 -5.31
N LYS A 47 20.17 -7.81 -6.06
CA LYS A 47 19.21 -8.77 -5.49
C LYS A 47 19.85 -9.61 -4.38
N SER A 48 21.05 -10.14 -4.62
CA SER A 48 21.76 -10.96 -3.64
C SER A 48 22.12 -10.17 -2.37
N ASN A 49 22.48 -8.89 -2.51
CA ASN A 49 22.81 -8.02 -1.38
C ASN A 49 21.57 -7.72 -0.52
N ILE A 50 20.43 -7.41 -1.15
CA ILE A 50 19.17 -7.15 -0.44
C ILE A 50 18.70 -8.42 0.28
N VAL A 51 18.74 -9.58 -0.38
CA VAL A 51 18.37 -10.87 0.26
C VAL A 51 19.30 -11.18 1.44
N LYS A 52 20.61 -11.00 1.29
CA LYS A 52 21.58 -11.19 2.38
C LYS A 52 21.29 -10.25 3.56
N LYS A 53 20.96 -8.99 3.29
CA LYS A 53 20.56 -8.02 4.32
C LYS A 53 19.33 -8.49 5.08
N HIS A 54 18.24 -8.85 4.38
CA HIS A 54 17.02 -9.37 5.02
C HIS A 54 17.30 -10.59 5.89
N ARG A 55 18.06 -11.57 5.39
CA ARG A 55 18.44 -12.77 6.15
C ARG A 55 19.26 -12.44 7.39
N TYR A 56 20.18 -11.49 7.28
CA TYR A 56 20.98 -11.01 8.40
C TYR A 56 20.11 -10.33 9.47
N ASP A 57 19.22 -9.43 9.05
CA ASP A 57 18.32 -8.69 9.95
C ASP A 57 17.37 -9.66 10.69
N LEU A 58 16.77 -10.62 9.97
CA LEU A 58 15.94 -11.69 10.55
C LEU A 58 16.70 -12.54 11.58
N LYS A 59 17.94 -12.94 11.28
CA LYS A 59 18.79 -13.70 12.21
C LYS A 59 19.14 -12.89 13.45
N LYS A 60 19.42 -11.60 13.29
CA LYS A 60 19.72 -10.69 14.40
C LYS A 60 18.52 -10.53 15.32
N ASN A 61 17.32 -10.32 14.77
CA ASN A 61 16.09 -10.14 15.54
C ASN A 61 15.71 -11.39 16.34
N ASN A 62 15.93 -12.60 15.79
CA ASN A 62 15.69 -13.84 16.54
C ASN A 62 16.65 -14.03 17.71
N LYS A 63 17.89 -13.55 17.63
CA LYS A 63 18.86 -13.66 18.72
C LYS A 63 18.54 -12.73 19.90
N THR A 64 17.88 -11.60 19.65
CA THR A 64 17.64 -10.59 20.68
C THR A 64 16.35 -10.84 21.48
N ASN A 65 15.60 -11.93 21.19
CA ASN A 65 14.28 -12.21 21.77
C ASN A 65 13.31 -11.02 21.77
N LYS A 66 13.54 -10.06 20.85
CA LYS A 66 12.70 -8.86 20.75
C LYS A 66 11.33 -9.28 20.21
N LYS A 67 10.26 -8.74 20.81
CA LYS A 67 8.90 -8.91 20.27
C LYS A 67 8.90 -8.48 18.80
N ILE A 68 8.41 -9.35 17.92
CA ILE A 68 8.33 -9.07 16.48
C ILE A 68 7.38 -7.89 16.27
N ASN A 69 7.89 -6.83 15.63
CA ASN A 69 7.07 -5.73 15.15
C ASN A 69 6.24 -6.20 13.94
N ILE A 70 4.97 -5.81 13.89
CA ILE A 70 4.09 -6.15 12.78
C ILE A 70 4.52 -5.49 11.47
N ALA A 71 5.04 -4.26 11.52
CA ALA A 71 5.57 -3.59 10.33
C ALA A 71 6.77 -4.37 9.73
N ASP A 72 7.66 -4.87 10.58
CA ASP A 72 8.77 -5.75 10.15
C ASP A 72 8.24 -7.06 9.54
N ALA A 73 7.20 -7.65 10.12
CA ALA A 73 6.58 -8.84 9.54
C ALA A 73 5.98 -8.57 8.16
N PHE A 74 5.28 -7.46 7.99
CA PHE A 74 4.79 -7.04 6.68
C PHE A 74 5.95 -6.77 5.71
N ARG A 75 7.05 -6.15 6.14
CA ARG A 75 8.24 -5.93 5.31
C ARG A 75 8.80 -7.23 4.74
N TYR A 76 9.21 -8.15 5.62
CA TYR A 76 9.91 -9.36 5.19
C TYR A 76 9.01 -10.29 4.38
N VAL A 77 7.73 -10.42 4.77
CA VAL A 77 6.75 -11.23 4.03
C VAL A 77 6.44 -10.61 2.69
N SER A 78 6.21 -9.29 2.61
CA SER A 78 5.96 -8.65 1.32
C SER A 78 7.14 -8.82 0.37
N TYR A 79 8.37 -8.60 0.81
CA TYR A 79 9.54 -8.79 -0.04
C TYR A 79 9.69 -10.24 -0.54
N SER A 80 9.49 -11.22 0.35
CA SER A 80 9.52 -12.65 0.01
C SER A 80 8.45 -13.03 -1.00
N GLU A 81 7.19 -12.63 -0.78
CA GLU A 81 6.05 -12.99 -1.62
C GLU A 81 6.06 -12.26 -2.97
N LEU A 82 6.49 -10.99 -3.02
CA LEU A 82 6.59 -10.22 -4.28
C LEU A 82 7.64 -10.79 -5.26
N LEU A 83 8.67 -11.47 -4.73
CA LEU A 83 9.75 -12.07 -5.51
C LEU A 83 9.70 -13.60 -5.55
N GLU A 84 8.79 -14.23 -4.81
CA GLU A 84 8.69 -15.70 -4.64
C GLU A 84 10.03 -16.31 -4.21
N ILE A 85 10.64 -15.72 -3.17
CA ILE A 85 11.91 -16.18 -2.63
C ILE A 85 11.79 -16.57 -1.17
N ASP A 86 12.56 -17.58 -0.75
CA ASP A 86 12.68 -17.94 0.66
C ASP A 86 13.79 -17.12 1.36
N LEU A 87 13.42 -16.53 2.51
CA LEU A 87 14.31 -15.79 3.40
C LEU A 87 14.86 -16.67 4.56
N GLY A 88 14.61 -17.98 4.53
CA GLY A 88 15.16 -18.98 5.45
C GLY A 88 14.31 -19.19 6.71
N GLU A 89 14.75 -20.07 7.61
CA GLU A 89 13.92 -20.52 8.75
C GLU A 89 13.45 -19.39 9.67
N ASN A 90 14.30 -18.39 9.92
CA ASN A 90 13.96 -17.25 10.77
C ASN A 90 12.77 -16.42 10.24
N TYR A 91 12.50 -16.48 8.93
CA TYR A 91 11.39 -15.81 8.28
C TYR A 91 10.03 -16.48 8.54
N LEU A 92 10.01 -17.80 8.82
CA LEU A 92 8.77 -18.56 8.95
C LEU A 92 7.86 -18.03 10.07
N THR A 93 8.43 -17.55 11.18
CA THR A 93 7.67 -16.92 12.26
C THR A 93 6.94 -15.67 11.79
N TYR A 94 7.60 -14.82 11.00
CA TYR A 94 6.99 -13.61 10.43
C TYR A 94 5.90 -13.97 9.42
N LYS A 95 6.15 -14.96 8.56
CA LYS A 95 5.15 -15.49 7.62
C LYS A 95 3.90 -15.99 8.34
N LYS A 96 4.06 -16.75 9.43
CA LYS A 96 2.95 -17.26 10.24
C LYS A 96 2.12 -16.12 10.85
N ILE A 97 2.76 -15.07 11.36
CA ILE A 97 2.07 -13.88 11.90
C ILE A 97 1.18 -13.23 10.82
N ILE A 98 1.71 -13.02 9.62
CA ILE A 98 0.95 -12.41 8.52
C ILE A 98 -0.14 -13.34 8.00
N GLN A 99 0.11 -14.65 7.92
CA GLN A 99 -0.92 -15.63 7.56
C GLN A 99 -2.07 -15.65 8.58
N GLN A 100 -1.77 -15.56 9.87
CA GLN A 100 -2.81 -15.48 10.91
C GLN A 100 -3.62 -14.20 10.81
N LYS A 101 -2.98 -13.06 10.54
CA LYS A 101 -3.67 -11.77 10.39
C LYS A 101 -4.53 -11.68 9.14
N LEU A 102 -4.04 -12.15 8.00
CA LEU A 102 -4.75 -12.07 6.72
C LEU A 102 -5.73 -13.23 6.50
N GLY A 103 -5.54 -14.34 7.22
CA GLY A 103 -6.36 -15.55 7.10
C GLY A 103 -6.50 -16.01 5.64
N LYS A 104 -7.74 -16.22 5.20
CA LYS A 104 -8.08 -16.67 3.84
C LYS A 104 -7.64 -15.67 2.75
N LYS A 105 -7.44 -14.39 3.09
CA LYS A 105 -7.07 -13.35 2.12
C LYS A 105 -5.58 -13.36 1.77
N TYR A 106 -4.73 -14.02 2.55
CA TYR A 106 -3.27 -14.02 2.40
C TYR A 106 -2.81 -14.19 0.95
N GLY A 107 -3.26 -15.26 0.28
CA GLY A 107 -2.86 -15.54 -1.10
C GLY A 107 -3.37 -14.50 -2.10
N SER A 108 -4.65 -14.12 -2.00
CA SER A 108 -5.25 -13.12 -2.88
C SER A 108 -4.63 -11.73 -2.74
N PHE A 109 -4.26 -11.35 -1.51
CA PHE A 109 -3.64 -10.08 -1.18
C PHE A 109 -2.26 -9.95 -1.84
N PHE A 110 -1.35 -10.90 -1.61
CA PHE A 110 -0.01 -10.84 -2.21
C PHE A 110 -0.05 -11.01 -3.73
N LYS A 111 -1.02 -11.76 -4.28
CA LYS A 111 -1.26 -11.81 -5.73
C LYS A 111 -1.62 -10.43 -6.30
N LYS A 112 -2.53 -9.69 -5.66
CA LYS A 112 -2.89 -8.33 -6.05
C LYS A 112 -1.71 -7.37 -5.97
N LEU A 113 -0.95 -7.39 -4.87
CA LEU A 113 0.26 -6.56 -4.72
C LEU A 113 1.30 -6.85 -5.81
N LYS A 114 1.56 -8.13 -6.09
CA LYS A 114 2.50 -8.54 -7.14
C LYS A 114 2.10 -8.04 -8.52
N ASN A 115 0.81 -8.08 -8.84
CA ASN A 115 0.27 -7.58 -10.11
C ASN A 115 0.46 -6.06 -10.29
N HIS A 116 0.41 -5.30 -9.19
CA HIS A 116 0.58 -3.84 -9.21
C HIS A 116 1.96 -3.38 -8.76
N ILE A 117 2.97 -4.26 -8.73
CA ILE A 117 4.31 -3.91 -8.25
C ILE A 117 4.96 -2.72 -9.00
N ASN A 118 4.55 -2.50 -10.26
CA ASN A 118 5.02 -1.43 -11.14
C ASN A 118 4.15 -0.17 -11.16
N ASP A 119 3.06 -0.15 -10.40
CA ASP A 119 2.10 0.94 -10.34
C ASP A 119 1.92 1.32 -8.87
N GLN A 120 2.65 2.35 -8.43
CA GLN A 120 2.71 2.72 -7.01
C GLN A 120 1.32 3.09 -6.45
N GLU A 121 0.49 3.76 -7.25
CA GLU A 121 -0.85 4.17 -6.82
C GLU A 121 -1.76 2.96 -6.65
N LYS A 122 -1.83 2.06 -7.63
CA LYS A 122 -2.64 0.82 -7.50
C LYS A 122 -2.10 -0.12 -6.43
N PHE A 123 -0.78 -0.13 -6.21
CA PHE A 123 -0.17 -0.87 -5.11
C PHE A 123 -0.60 -0.28 -3.77
N ALA A 124 -0.56 1.05 -3.64
CA ALA A 124 -0.92 1.74 -2.42
C ALA A 124 -2.42 1.62 -2.09
N LEU A 125 -3.29 1.67 -3.10
CA LEU A 125 -4.73 1.40 -2.95
C LEU A 125 -4.98 0.00 -2.38
N ASN A 126 -4.37 -1.04 -2.95
CA ASN A 126 -4.48 -2.41 -2.43
C ASN A 126 -3.97 -2.53 -0.98
N MET A 127 -2.94 -1.77 -0.61
CA MET A 127 -2.44 -1.74 0.77
C MET A 127 -3.40 -1.03 1.71
N LYS A 128 -3.98 0.09 1.29
CA LYS A 128 -4.98 0.81 2.08
C LYS A 128 -6.20 -0.07 2.35
N ASP A 129 -6.71 -0.75 1.33
CA ASP A 129 -7.84 -1.67 1.47
C ASP A 129 -7.59 -2.73 2.54
N ILE A 130 -6.42 -3.38 2.53
CA ILE A 130 -6.13 -4.40 3.55
C ILE A 130 -5.97 -3.80 4.94
N LEU A 131 -5.41 -2.60 5.07
CA LEU A 131 -5.22 -1.96 6.38
C LEU A 131 -6.56 -1.54 6.99
N VAL A 132 -7.49 -1.05 6.17
CA VAL A 132 -8.88 -0.76 6.56
C VAL A 132 -9.57 -2.02 7.04
N GLU A 133 -9.49 -3.11 6.27
CA GLU A 133 -10.12 -4.39 6.63
C GLU A 133 -9.55 -5.00 7.90
N LEU A 134 -8.27 -4.79 8.19
CA LEU A 134 -7.62 -5.22 9.42
C LEU A 134 -7.95 -4.32 10.62
N GLY A 135 -8.74 -3.26 10.43
CA GLY A 135 -9.04 -2.26 11.46
C GLY A 135 -7.81 -1.46 11.89
N LEU A 136 -6.79 -1.40 11.04
CA LEU A 136 -5.55 -0.67 11.30
C LEU A 136 -5.58 0.73 10.69
N PHE A 137 -6.50 1.02 9.77
CA PHE A 137 -6.59 2.29 9.06
C PHE A 137 -7.92 2.99 9.34
N ASP A 138 -7.88 4.22 9.87
CA ASP A 138 -9.09 5.02 10.10
C ASP A 138 -9.51 5.76 8.82
N LEU A 139 -10.72 5.45 8.34
CA LEU A 139 -11.32 6.07 7.16
C LEU A 139 -11.81 7.51 7.44
N LYS A 140 -12.01 7.89 8.71
CA LYS A 140 -12.72 9.14 9.06
C LYS A 140 -11.97 10.43 8.71
N ASN A 141 -10.66 10.36 8.47
CA ASN A 141 -9.82 11.56 8.31
C ASN A 141 -9.25 11.75 6.89
N ASN A 142 -9.56 10.87 5.94
CA ASN A 142 -8.96 10.89 4.61
C ASN A 142 -9.94 11.43 3.56
N ILE A 143 -10.38 12.68 3.75
CA ILE A 143 -11.10 13.46 2.73
C ILE A 143 -10.05 13.97 1.74
N ASN A 144 -9.54 13.08 0.89
CA ASN A 144 -8.83 13.37 -0.36
C ASN A 144 -8.81 12.06 -1.18
N SER A 145 -9.99 11.50 -1.43
CA SER A 145 -10.14 10.58 -2.56
C SER A 145 -10.49 11.41 -3.79
N PRO A 146 -9.89 11.16 -4.96
CA PRO A 146 -10.48 11.61 -6.22
C PRO A 146 -11.86 10.92 -6.28
N GLN A 147 -12.92 11.71 -6.21
CA GLN A 147 -14.27 11.21 -6.39
C GLN A 147 -14.33 10.50 -7.75
N GLU A 148 -14.59 9.20 -7.74
CA GLU A 148 -15.14 8.50 -8.90
C GLU A 148 -16.48 9.16 -9.20
N ASN A 149 -16.47 10.15 -10.10
CA ASN A 149 -17.66 10.68 -10.73
C ASN A 149 -18.34 9.54 -11.48
N SER A 150 -19.31 8.93 -10.83
CA SER A 150 -20.19 7.95 -11.43
C SER A 150 -21.62 8.35 -11.13
N LEU A 151 -22.38 8.38 -12.22
CA LEU A 151 -23.84 8.37 -12.31
C LEU A 151 -24.51 9.74 -12.08
N GLU A 152 -25.56 10.12 -12.79
CA GLU A 152 -26.28 9.57 -13.94
C GLU A 152 -27.28 10.66 -14.33
N ASP A 153 -27.58 10.68 -15.61
CA ASP A 153 -28.61 11.48 -16.25
C ASP A 153 -29.96 11.34 -15.51
N LYS A 154 -30.55 12.46 -15.07
CA LYS A 154 -31.98 12.56 -14.76
C LYS A 154 -32.53 13.84 -15.36
N THR A 155 -33.05 13.66 -16.56
CA THR A 155 -34.14 14.46 -17.13
C THR A 155 -35.27 14.65 -16.11
N ASN A 156 -35.73 15.89 -15.97
CA ASN A 156 -37.11 16.17 -15.59
C ASN A 156 -37.52 17.54 -16.16
N GLU A 157 -38.38 17.47 -17.19
CA GLU A 157 -39.16 18.58 -17.69
C GLU A 157 -40.27 18.95 -16.70
N ASN A 158 -40.40 20.24 -16.41
CA ASN A 158 -41.68 20.98 -16.28
C ASN A 158 -41.32 22.43 -15.93
N SER A 159 -41.32 23.36 -16.90
CA SER A 159 -42.52 24.05 -17.40
C SER A 159 -43.37 24.67 -16.28
N ASN A 160 -43.10 25.94 -15.96
CA ASN A 160 -44.20 26.87 -15.78
C ASN A 160 -43.77 28.29 -16.23
N ASP A 161 -44.62 28.76 -17.12
CA ASP A 161 -44.54 29.94 -17.94
C ASP A 161 -45.05 31.20 -17.19
N LYS A 162 -44.64 32.36 -17.70
CA LYS A 162 -45.22 33.72 -17.61
C LYS A 162 -44.51 34.83 -16.81
N ASN A 163 -43.63 35.52 -17.55
CA ASN A 163 -43.77 36.88 -18.10
C ASN A 163 -43.85 38.14 -17.19
N ILE A 164 -43.20 39.22 -17.71
CA ILE A 164 -43.40 40.68 -17.51
C ILE A 164 -42.59 41.29 -16.32
N ASP A 165 -41.81 42.37 -16.41
CA ASP A 165 -41.46 43.32 -17.47
C ASP A 165 -40.18 44.12 -17.10
N ASN A 166 -39.50 44.60 -18.13
CA ASN A 166 -38.74 45.88 -18.27
C ASN A 166 -38.25 46.66 -17.04
N ASN A 167 -36.95 46.96 -17.00
CA ASN A 167 -36.48 48.31 -17.35
C ASN A 167 -34.95 48.42 -17.55
N LYS A 168 -34.58 48.96 -18.71
CA LYS A 168 -33.30 49.62 -19.01
C LYS A 168 -33.33 51.05 -18.48
N THR A 169 -32.23 51.50 -17.89
CA THR A 169 -31.65 52.87 -17.83
C THR A 169 -30.56 52.79 -16.76
N GLU A 170 -29.34 53.28 -16.89
CA GLU A 170 -28.64 54.15 -17.84
C GLU A 170 -27.13 53.95 -17.59
#